data_AF-A0A1R1CDT2-F1
#
_entry.id   AF-A0A1R1CDT2-F1
#
_cell.length_a   1.000
_cell.length_b   1.000
_cell.length_c   1.000
_cell.angle_alpha   90.00
_cell.angle_beta   90.00
_cell.angle_gamma   90.00
#
_symmetry.space_group_name_H-M   'P 1'
#
loop_
_entity.id
_entity.type
_entity.pdbx_description
1 polymer ?
#
loop_
_entity_poly.entity_id
_entity_poly.type
_entity_poly.pdbx_seq_one_letter_code
_entity_poly.pdbx_strand_id
1 'polypeptide(L)'
;MISSAWESLIYAESEQEQADYQQMVHNGGYSAFHQLLEGIKHKLKFMQDAEIEQVIGWLDKGQRLFPEPGVFSPSWLHIWDELRQIVTIKSDIMARIPLTDRAGEWQILIDNPLSIQEIVCHPALSFDEAAYLYSYFRPGLEKNEYIRLQKIISLITDVGD
;
A
#
# COMPACT_ATOMS: atom_id res chain seq x y z
N MET A 1 -17.87 -4.31 2.96
CA MET A 1 -17.68 -5.35 1.92
C MET A 1 -16.78 -4.78 0.84
N ILE A 2 -15.47 -5.03 0.94
CA ILE A 2 -14.44 -4.60 -0.05
C ILE A 2 -14.01 -5.82 -0.91
N SER A 3 -14.67 -6.98 -0.75
CA SER A 3 -14.08 -8.27 -1.13
C SER A 3 -14.27 -8.68 -2.61
N SER A 4 -15.38 -8.32 -3.26
CA SER A 4 -15.75 -8.97 -4.53
C SER A 4 -14.79 -8.72 -5.70
N ALA A 5 -14.37 -7.47 -5.95
CA ALA A 5 -13.59 -7.14 -7.14
C ALA A 5 -12.14 -7.66 -7.07
N TRP A 6 -11.54 -7.66 -5.89
CA TRP A 6 -10.18 -8.18 -5.66
C TRP A 6 -10.14 -9.70 -5.62
N GLU A 7 -11.10 -10.34 -4.96
CA GLU A 7 -11.22 -11.80 -4.96
C GLU A 7 -11.36 -12.34 -6.39
N SER A 8 -12.16 -11.69 -7.23
CA SER A 8 -12.26 -12.05 -8.65
C SER A 8 -10.93 -11.93 -9.40
N LEU A 9 -10.07 -10.94 -9.10
CA LEU A 9 -8.72 -10.89 -9.67
C LEU A 9 -7.90 -12.10 -9.24
N ILE A 10 -7.94 -12.49 -7.96
CA ILE A 10 -7.18 -13.63 -7.45
C ILE A 10 -7.61 -14.92 -8.16
N TYR A 11 -8.92 -15.19 -8.18
CA TYR A 11 -9.46 -16.49 -8.60
C TYR A 11 -9.62 -16.68 -10.12
N ALA A 12 -9.51 -15.62 -10.93
CA ALA A 12 -9.60 -15.75 -12.39
C ALA A 12 -8.36 -16.42 -12.98
N GLU A 13 -8.22 -17.74 -12.91
CA GLU A 13 -7.00 -18.45 -13.31
C GLU A 13 -6.95 -18.68 -14.82
N SER A 14 -8.08 -19.07 -15.42
CA SER A 14 -8.17 -19.34 -16.86
C SER A 14 -8.25 -18.06 -17.69
N GLU A 15 -7.91 -18.15 -18.98
CA GLU A 15 -8.04 -17.03 -19.93
C GLU A 15 -9.49 -16.52 -20.04
N GLN A 16 -10.47 -17.44 -19.99
CA GLN A 16 -11.88 -17.07 -20.06
C GLN A 16 -12.33 -16.30 -18.81
N GLU A 17 -11.99 -16.78 -17.61
CA GLU A 17 -12.34 -16.08 -16.36
C GLU A 17 -11.67 -14.70 -16.29
N GLN A 18 -10.44 -14.59 -16.79
CA GLN A 18 -9.72 -13.32 -16.89
C GLN A 18 -10.41 -12.35 -17.85
N ALA A 19 -10.86 -12.83 -19.01
CA ALA A 19 -11.60 -12.02 -19.97
C ALA A 19 -12.95 -11.56 -19.40
N ASP A 20 -13.70 -12.45 -18.76
CA ASP A 20 -15.00 -12.14 -18.14
C ASP A 20 -14.84 -11.08 -17.02
N TYR A 21 -13.81 -11.25 -16.19
CA TYR A 21 -13.49 -10.28 -15.14
C TYR A 21 -13.05 -8.93 -15.71
N GLN A 22 -12.19 -8.92 -16.73
CA GLN A 22 -11.76 -7.70 -17.41
C GLN A 22 -12.97 -6.93 -17.95
N GLN A 23 -13.90 -7.63 -18.62
CA GLN A 23 -15.12 -7.02 -19.15
C GLN A 23 -16.03 -6.49 -18.04
N MET A 24 -16.16 -7.22 -16.92
CA MET A 24 -16.94 -6.77 -15.76
C MET A 24 -16.39 -5.43 -15.22
N VAL A 25 -15.07 -5.31 -15.07
CA VAL A 25 -14.45 -4.08 -14.57
C VAL A 25 -14.59 -2.93 -15.57
N HIS A 26 -14.41 -3.19 -16.88
CA HIS A 26 -14.66 -2.17 -17.91
C HIS A 26 -16.11 -1.66 -17.90
N ASN A 27 -17.09 -2.55 -17.77
CA ASN A 27 -18.50 -2.18 -17.69
C ASN A 27 -18.83 -1.40 -16.41
N GLY A 28 -18.18 -1.74 -15.30
CA GLY A 28 -18.33 -1.03 -14.03
C GLY A 28 -17.56 0.31 -13.95
N GLY A 29 -16.66 0.56 -14.90
CA GLY A 29 -15.90 1.80 -15.02
C GLY A 29 -15.11 2.15 -13.75
N TYR A 30 -15.13 3.44 -13.40
CA TYR A 30 -14.43 4.00 -12.24
C TYR A 30 -14.68 3.19 -10.94
N SER A 31 -15.93 2.90 -10.62
CA SER A 31 -16.30 2.29 -9.34
C SER A 31 -15.75 0.87 -9.18
N ALA A 32 -15.81 0.06 -10.25
CA ALA A 32 -15.29 -1.30 -10.21
C ALA A 32 -13.76 -1.31 -10.09
N PHE A 33 -13.08 -0.45 -10.86
CA PHE A 33 -11.62 -0.35 -10.78
C PHE A 33 -11.15 0.24 -9.43
N HIS A 34 -11.88 1.22 -8.88
CA HIS A 34 -11.61 1.74 -7.54
C HIS A 34 -11.69 0.63 -6.48
N GLN A 35 -12.72 -0.23 -6.53
CA GLN A 35 -12.85 -1.35 -5.60
C GLN A 35 -11.70 -2.35 -5.71
N LEU A 36 -11.24 -2.63 -6.95
CA LEU A 36 -10.03 -3.43 -7.18
C LEU A 36 -8.82 -2.80 -6.49
N LEU A 37 -8.57 -1.50 -6.72
CA LEU A 37 -7.45 -0.79 -6.11
C LEU A 37 -7.51 -0.78 -4.57
N GLU A 38 -8.69 -0.58 -3.99
CA GLU A 38 -8.86 -0.62 -2.54
C GLU A 38 -8.59 -2.01 -1.98
N GLY A 39 -9.01 -3.07 -2.66
CA GLY A 39 -8.67 -4.45 -2.29
C GLY A 39 -7.16 -4.71 -2.35
N ILE A 40 -6.48 -4.22 -3.39
CA ILE A 40 -5.03 -4.30 -3.50
C ILE A 40 -4.35 -3.55 -2.35
N LYS A 41 -4.69 -2.27 -2.12
CA LYS A 41 -4.11 -1.45 -1.04
C LYS A 41 -4.32 -2.10 0.32
N HIS A 42 -5.51 -2.66 0.56
CA HIS A 42 -5.79 -3.41 1.78
C HIS A 42 -4.87 -4.63 1.91
N LYS A 43 -4.68 -5.40 0.82
CA LYS A 43 -3.73 -6.52 0.84
C LYS A 43 -2.30 -6.05 1.08
N LEU A 44 -1.85 -4.97 0.44
CA LEU A 44 -0.51 -4.42 0.64
C LEU A 44 -0.29 -3.97 2.09
N LYS A 45 -1.30 -3.35 2.70
CA LYS A 45 -1.28 -2.91 4.10
C LYS A 45 -0.96 -4.08 5.03
N PHE A 46 -1.62 -5.23 4.85
CA PHE A 46 -1.48 -6.39 5.75
C PHE A 46 -0.63 -7.55 5.19
N MET A 47 0.04 -7.37 4.05
CA MET A 47 0.93 -8.36 3.43
C MET A 47 2.02 -8.84 4.39
N GLN A 48 2.16 -10.17 4.49
CA GLN A 48 3.18 -10.87 5.29
C GLN A 48 4.35 -11.39 4.42
N ASP A 49 5.48 -11.77 5.03
CA ASP A 49 6.72 -12.13 4.30
C ASP A 49 6.50 -13.28 3.31
N ALA A 50 5.75 -14.29 3.71
CA ALA A 50 5.45 -15.45 2.87
C ALA A 50 4.56 -15.12 1.66
N GLU A 51 3.92 -13.95 1.65
CA GLU A 51 2.95 -13.55 0.63
C GLU A 51 3.55 -12.60 -0.41
N ILE A 52 4.80 -12.16 -0.23
CA ILE A 52 5.43 -11.12 -1.07
C ILE A 52 5.39 -11.52 -2.55
N GLU A 53 5.88 -12.72 -2.88
CA GLU A 53 5.93 -13.20 -4.27
C GLU A 53 4.52 -13.32 -4.87
N GLN A 54 3.56 -13.81 -4.07
CA GLN A 54 2.18 -13.96 -4.51
C GLN A 54 1.53 -12.61 -4.80
N VAL A 55 1.75 -11.61 -3.95
CA VAL A 55 1.25 -10.25 -4.14
C VAL A 55 1.85 -9.60 -5.38
N ILE A 56 3.15 -9.78 -5.65
CA ILE A 56 3.79 -9.32 -6.88
C ILE A 56 3.10 -9.95 -8.10
N GLY A 57 2.87 -11.26 -8.08
CA GLY A 57 2.16 -11.96 -9.15
C GLY A 57 0.74 -11.43 -9.39
N TRP A 58 0.01 -11.05 -8.34
CA TRP A 58 -1.30 -10.42 -8.46
C TRP A 58 -1.23 -9.02 -9.06
N LEU A 59 -0.22 -8.21 -8.71
CA LEU A 59 -0.02 -6.90 -9.34
C LEU A 59 0.30 -7.03 -10.84
N ASP A 60 1.15 -7.98 -11.21
CA ASP A 60 1.49 -8.23 -12.61
C ASP A 60 0.28 -8.73 -13.41
N LYS A 61 -0.55 -9.58 -12.80
CA LYS A 61 -1.84 -9.98 -13.37
C LYS A 61 -2.78 -8.77 -13.54
N GLY A 62 -2.92 -7.94 -12.51
CA GLY A 62 -3.74 -6.73 -12.56
C GLY A 62 -3.32 -5.78 -13.67
N GLN A 63 -2.02 -5.53 -13.81
CA GLN A 63 -1.49 -4.69 -14.90
C GLN A 63 -1.74 -5.31 -16.28
N ARG A 64 -1.59 -6.63 -16.43
CA ARG A 64 -1.85 -7.30 -17.72
C ARG A 64 -3.30 -7.16 -18.15
N LEU A 65 -4.23 -7.28 -17.22
CA LEU A 65 -5.67 -7.14 -17.48
C LEU A 65 -6.08 -5.68 -17.68
N PHE A 66 -5.40 -4.74 -17.02
CA PHE A 66 -5.71 -3.31 -17.13
C PHE A 66 -4.43 -2.50 -17.38
N PRO A 67 -3.85 -2.59 -18.60
CA PRO A 67 -2.57 -1.96 -18.90
C PRO A 67 -2.63 -0.43 -18.91
N GLU A 68 -3.82 0.14 -19.16
CA GLU A 68 -4.05 1.58 -19.24
C GLU A 68 -5.09 2.03 -18.18
N PRO A 69 -4.76 1.99 -16.88
CA PRO A 69 -5.69 2.35 -15.81
C PRO A 69 -6.20 3.80 -15.89
N GLY A 70 -5.47 4.68 -16.60
CA GLY A 70 -5.85 6.04 -16.92
C GLY A 70 -7.22 6.20 -17.60
N VAL A 71 -7.68 5.16 -18.32
CA VAL A 71 -9.01 5.17 -18.97
C VAL A 71 -10.17 5.19 -17.97
N PHE A 72 -9.96 4.68 -16.75
CA PHE A 72 -10.95 4.71 -15.68
C PHE A 72 -10.89 6.01 -14.87
N SER A 73 -9.68 6.53 -14.65
CA SER A 73 -9.41 7.84 -14.04
C SER A 73 -8.00 8.31 -14.40
N PRO A 74 -7.81 9.58 -14.83
CA PRO A 74 -6.48 10.14 -15.08
C PRO A 74 -5.54 10.05 -13.87
N SER A 75 -6.09 10.06 -12.64
CA SER A 75 -5.32 9.93 -11.40
C SER A 75 -4.65 8.56 -11.23
N TRP A 76 -5.00 7.57 -12.04
CA TRP A 76 -4.46 6.21 -11.96
C TRP A 76 -3.45 5.90 -13.06
N LEU A 77 -3.02 6.89 -13.84
CA LEU A 77 -2.09 6.69 -14.95
C LEU A 77 -0.83 5.88 -14.55
N HIS A 78 -0.32 6.08 -13.33
CA HIS A 78 0.88 5.43 -12.81
C HIS A 78 0.62 4.46 -11.65
N ILE A 79 -0.64 4.08 -11.41
CA ILE A 79 -1.02 3.35 -10.20
C ILE A 79 -0.29 2.01 -10.04
N TRP A 80 -0.03 1.29 -11.13
CA TRP A 80 0.69 0.01 -11.07
C TRP A 80 2.13 0.17 -10.60
N ASP A 81 2.79 1.26 -11.00
CA ASP A 81 4.16 1.55 -10.60
C ASP A 81 4.21 2.02 -9.15
N GLU A 82 3.25 2.85 -8.73
CA GLU A 82 3.07 3.26 -7.33
C GLU A 82 2.85 2.04 -6.42
N LEU A 83 1.96 1.12 -6.79
CA LEU A 83 1.69 -0.09 -6.02
C LEU A 83 2.91 -1.01 -5.94
N ARG A 84 3.68 -1.17 -7.03
CA ARG A 84 4.94 -1.94 -7.00
C ARG A 84 6.00 -1.29 -6.15
N GLN A 85 6.08 0.04 -6.14
CA GLN A 85 7.00 0.76 -5.29
C GLN A 85 6.67 0.54 -3.81
N ILE A 86 5.38 0.50 -3.45
CA ILE A 86 4.94 0.15 -2.09
C ILE A 86 5.43 -1.26 -1.72
N VAL A 87 5.22 -2.26 -2.58
CA VAL A 87 5.65 -3.65 -2.28
C VAL A 87 7.17 -3.73 -2.10
N THR A 88 7.91 -3.07 -2.98
CA THR A 88 9.38 -3.06 -2.96
C THR A 88 9.89 -2.45 -1.65
N ILE A 89 9.40 -1.26 -1.28
CA ILE A 89 9.85 -0.60 -0.04
C ILE A 89 9.40 -1.37 1.20
N LYS A 90 8.16 -1.89 1.22
CA LYS A 90 7.63 -2.62 2.38
C LYS A 90 8.38 -3.92 2.60
N SER A 91 8.64 -4.69 1.52
CA SER A 91 9.42 -5.93 1.61
C SER A 91 10.85 -5.68 2.08
N ASP A 92 11.50 -4.61 1.63
CA ASP A 92 12.82 -4.20 2.12
C ASP A 92 12.81 -3.90 3.64
N ILE A 93 11.75 -3.23 4.14
CA ILE A 93 11.60 -2.94 5.58
C ILE A 93 11.41 -4.24 6.36
N MET A 94 10.54 -5.13 5.88
CA MET A 94 10.28 -6.43 6.49
C MET A 94 11.57 -7.27 6.56
N ALA A 95 12.36 -7.29 5.50
CA ALA A 95 13.64 -8.01 5.49
C ALA A 95 14.66 -7.45 6.49
N ARG A 96 14.63 -6.14 6.78
CA ARG A 96 15.56 -5.48 7.72
C ARG A 96 15.16 -5.61 9.18
N ILE A 97 13.86 -5.76 9.46
CA ILE A 97 13.33 -5.80 10.84
C ILE A 97 12.85 -7.24 11.10
N PRO A 98 13.57 -8.02 11.94
CA PRO A 98 13.22 -9.40 12.23
C PRO A 98 11.78 -9.53 12.75
N LEU A 99 11.11 -10.63 12.42
CA LEU A 99 9.73 -10.88 12.85
C LEU A 99 9.52 -10.73 14.36
N THR A 100 10.50 -11.16 15.16
CA THR A 100 10.51 -11.05 16.63
C THR A 100 10.44 -9.61 17.13
N ASP A 101 10.91 -8.66 16.33
CA ASP A 101 11.04 -7.24 16.72
C ASP A 101 9.85 -6.39 16.24
N ARG A 102 8.95 -6.97 15.43
CA ARG A 102 7.83 -6.22 14.81
C ARG A 102 6.66 -5.98 15.76
N ALA A 103 6.47 -6.83 16.77
CA ALA A 103 5.36 -6.67 17.71
C ALA A 103 5.46 -5.37 18.53
N GLY A 104 4.32 -4.76 18.83
CA GLY A 104 4.21 -3.52 19.60
C GLY A 104 3.74 -2.34 18.74
N GLU A 105 3.88 -1.15 19.30
CA GLU A 105 3.48 0.11 18.67
C GLU A 105 4.62 0.69 17.82
N TRP A 106 4.25 1.24 16.68
CA TRP A 106 5.11 1.92 15.73
C TRP A 106 4.55 3.29 15.39
N GLN A 107 5.43 4.15 14.90
CA GLN A 107 5.06 5.45 14.37
C GLN A 107 5.88 5.79 13.11
N ILE A 108 5.34 6.74 12.34
CA ILE A 108 6.06 7.40 11.26
C ILE A 108 6.17 8.88 11.57
N LEU A 109 7.36 9.43 11.32
CA LEU A 109 7.63 10.87 11.35
C LEU A 109 8.07 11.32 9.97
N ILE A 110 7.47 12.40 9.47
CA ILE A 110 7.92 13.10 8.25
C ILE A 110 8.26 14.53 8.68
N ASP A 111 9.46 14.96 8.36
CA ASP A 111 9.99 16.26 8.77
C ASP A 111 10.91 16.84 7.71
N ASN A 112 10.94 18.16 7.62
CA ASN A 112 11.90 18.94 6.86
C ASN A 112 12.58 19.93 7.81
N PRO A 113 13.83 19.66 8.26
CA PRO A 113 14.49 20.49 9.26
C PRO A 113 14.85 21.89 8.75
N LEU A 114 14.68 22.13 7.44
CA LEU A 114 14.91 23.41 6.79
C LEU A 114 13.60 24.15 6.45
N SER A 115 12.45 23.59 6.82
CA SER A 115 11.13 24.19 6.65
C SER A 115 10.60 24.71 7.98
N ILE A 116 9.65 25.63 7.92
CA ILE A 116 8.86 26.08 9.07
C ILE A 116 7.55 25.29 9.22
N GLN A 117 7.30 24.32 8.33
CA GLN A 117 6.13 23.45 8.39
C GLN A 117 6.19 22.53 9.60
N GLU A 118 5.01 22.09 10.05
CA GLU A 118 4.87 21.18 11.17
C GLU A 118 5.38 19.78 10.82
N ILE A 119 5.94 19.08 11.81
CA ILE A 119 6.30 17.67 11.70
C ILE A 119 5.02 16.85 11.62
N VAL A 120 4.89 16.02 10.60
CA VAL A 120 3.78 15.08 10.49
C VAL A 120 4.12 13.83 11.28
N CYS A 121 3.25 13.45 12.21
CA CYS A 121 3.36 12.23 13.00
C CYS A 121 2.13 11.34 12.78
N HIS A 122 2.37 10.07 12.47
CA HIS A 122 1.36 9.01 12.50
C HIS A 122 1.69 8.04 13.65
N PRO A 123 1.13 8.26 14.86
CA PRO A 123 1.38 7.42 16.03
C PRO A 123 0.45 6.19 16.08
N ALA A 124 0.64 5.34 17.09
CA ALA A 124 -0.29 4.24 17.41
C ALA A 124 -0.53 3.23 16.27
N LEU A 125 0.49 2.97 15.45
CA LEU A 125 0.41 2.01 14.34
C LEU A 125 0.91 0.64 14.77
N SER A 126 0.36 -0.42 14.18
CA SER A 126 1.08 -1.70 14.14
C SER A 126 2.24 -1.64 13.12
N PHE A 127 3.16 -2.61 13.18
CA PHE A 127 4.28 -2.68 12.24
C PHE A 127 3.83 -2.70 10.77
N ASP A 128 2.82 -3.51 10.44
CA ASP A 128 2.35 -3.67 9.06
C ASP A 128 1.81 -2.36 8.50
N GLU A 129 1.08 -1.61 9.32
CA GLU A 129 0.51 -0.32 8.97
C GLU A 129 1.60 0.75 8.81
N ALA A 130 2.57 0.77 9.72
CA ALA A 130 3.69 1.69 9.67
C ALA A 130 4.61 1.39 8.48
N ALA A 131 4.90 0.12 8.18
CA ALA A 131 5.68 -0.25 7.01
C ALA A 131 4.94 0.10 5.71
N TYR A 132 3.62 -0.08 5.65
CA TYR A 132 2.79 0.33 4.52
C TYR A 132 2.78 1.85 4.30
N LEU A 133 2.46 2.63 5.34
CA LEU A 133 2.41 4.09 5.24
C LEU A 133 3.79 4.68 4.93
N TYR A 134 4.87 4.12 5.51
CA TYR A 134 6.23 4.52 5.17
C TYR A 134 6.51 4.32 3.69
N SER A 135 6.09 3.17 3.14
CA SER A 135 6.27 2.83 1.73
C SER A 135 5.43 3.70 0.80
N TYR A 136 4.27 4.16 1.26
CA TYR A 136 3.39 5.08 0.53
C TYR A 136 3.97 6.50 0.47
N PHE A 137 4.49 7.03 1.59
CA PHE A 137 4.98 8.41 1.64
C PHE A 137 6.41 8.59 1.14
N ARG A 138 7.29 7.61 1.34
CA ARG A 138 8.72 7.72 1.00
C ARG A 138 9.01 8.18 -0.44
N PRO A 139 8.30 7.70 -1.48
CA PRO A 139 8.53 8.16 -2.85
C PRO A 139 8.23 9.65 -3.08
N GLY A 140 7.32 10.23 -2.29
CA GLY A 140 6.84 11.59 -2.44
C GLY A 140 7.57 12.63 -1.59
N LEU A 141 8.69 12.28 -0.95
CA LEU A 141 9.44 13.23 -0.14
C LEU A 141 9.98 14.40 -0.97
N GLU A 142 9.76 15.60 -0.47
CA GLU A 142 10.31 16.82 -1.03
C GLU A 142 11.80 16.98 -0.71
N LYS A 143 12.41 18.04 -1.25
CA LYS A 143 13.83 18.32 -1.02
C LYS A 143 14.09 18.57 0.47
N ASN A 144 15.04 17.82 1.02
CA ASN A 144 15.44 17.82 2.43
C ASN A 144 14.40 17.25 3.41
N GLU A 145 13.28 16.74 2.91
CA GLU A 145 12.40 15.93 3.75
C GLU A 145 13.04 14.58 4.05
N TYR A 146 12.76 14.09 5.25
CA TYR A 146 13.08 12.73 5.64
C TYR A 146 11.88 12.07 6.29
N ILE A 147 11.84 10.75 6.16
CA ILE A 147 10.84 9.90 6.81
C ILE A 147 11.52 8.91 7.74
N ARG A 148 11.00 8.76 8.96
CA ARG A 148 11.47 7.79 9.96
C ARG A 148 10.38 6.79 10.25
N LEU A 149 10.75 5.52 10.29
CA LEU A 149 9.95 4.43 10.84
C LEU A 149 10.52 4.08 12.22
N GLN A 150 9.71 4.16 13.27
CA GLN A 150 10.20 4.02 14.64
C GLN A 150 9.30 3.12 15.47
N LYS A 151 9.90 2.17 16.20
CA LYS A 151 9.23 1.38 17.23
C LYS A 151 9.16 2.15 18.54
N ILE A 152 7.99 2.18 19.17
CA ILE A 152 7.79 2.76 20.49
C ILE A 152 8.08 1.72 21.57
N ILE A 153 9.03 2.03 22.44
CA ILE A 153 9.39 1.18 23.59
C ILE A 153 8.73 1.68 24.87
N SER A 154 8.62 2.99 25.03
CA SER A 154 7.99 3.63 26.18
C SER A 154 7.28 4.89 25.73
N LEU A 155 6.07 5.09 26.25
CA LEU A 155 5.21 6.22 25.93
C LEU A 155 4.62 6.79 27.22
N ILE A 156 4.65 8.12 27.33
CA ILE A 156 3.93 8.86 28.36
C ILE A 156 2.94 9.74 27.61
N THR A 157 1.66 9.66 27.98
CA THR A 157 0.59 10.47 27.39
C THR A 157 -0.18 11.13 28.52
N ASP A 158 -0.17 12.46 28.51
CA ASP A 158 -1.00 13.29 29.37
C ASP A 158 -1.99 14.08 28.50
N VAL A 159 -3.19 14.32 29.01
CA VAL A 159 -4.21 15.15 28.34
C VAL A 159 -4.42 16.39 29.20
N GLY A 160 -4.43 17.57 28.57
CA GLY A 160 -4.74 18.82 29.27
C GLY A 160 -6.23 18.99 29.49
N ASP A 161 -6.60 19.53 30.64
CA ASP A 161 -7.97 19.98 30.97
C ASP A 161 -8.36 21.26 30.22
#